data_AF-A0A521ITN4-F1
#
_entry.id   AF-A0A521ITN4-F1
#
_cell.length_a   1.000
_cell.length_b   1.000
_cell.length_c   1.000
_cell.angle_alpha   90.00
_cell.angle_beta   90.00
_cell.angle_gamma   90.00
#
_symmetry.space_group_name_H-M   'P 1'
#
loop_
_entity.id
_entity.type
_entity.pdbx_description
1 polymer ?
#
loop_
_entity_poly.entity_id
_entity_poly.type
_entity_poly.pdbx_seq_one_letter_code
_entity_poly.pdbx_strand_id
1 'polypeptide(L)'
;MAFFAERKYYVVTCKFGHVGRDKYLPLDLPIRATSKKEASAKAKKTGVVKRDHPDWCLKGPTEITKEEYNELKAKLVNDPYWNKKTRQNTALFADKLIDEPNYTNRRGIKTNTVTFKKPTTAEIKMFHQKKRKIRDKEIQEFYDEANDYES
;
A
#
# COMPACT_ATOMS: atom_id res chain seq x y z
N MET A 1 24.93 -27.88 6.56
CA MET A 1 25.79 -26.70 6.75
C MET A 1 25.14 -25.51 6.07
N ALA A 2 24.61 -24.55 6.84
CA ALA A 2 24.13 -23.30 6.25
C ALA A 2 25.36 -22.45 5.91
N PHE A 3 25.69 -22.35 4.62
CA PHE A 3 26.64 -21.36 4.13
C PHE A 3 26.07 -19.98 4.46
N PHE A 4 26.53 -19.37 5.55
CA PHE A 4 26.22 -17.98 5.85
C PHE A 4 26.93 -17.12 4.81
N ALA A 5 26.25 -16.86 3.69
CA ALA A 5 26.72 -15.88 2.73
C ALA A 5 26.94 -14.54 3.43
N GLU A 6 28.09 -13.92 3.16
CA GLU A 6 28.45 -12.65 3.79
C GLU A 6 27.37 -11.60 3.54
N ARG A 7 26.96 -10.93 4.62
CA ARG A 7 25.92 -9.91 4.57
C ARG A 7 26.56 -8.58 4.16
N LYS A 8 26.23 -8.14 2.95
CA LYS A 8 26.60 -6.83 2.42
C LYS A 8 25.57 -5.76 2.82
N TYR A 9 25.97 -4.50 2.67
CA TYR A 9 25.11 -3.34 2.87
C TYR A 9 24.70 -2.79 1.50
N TYR A 10 23.41 -2.50 1.38
CA TYR A 10 22.83 -1.93 0.17
C TYR A 10 21.99 -0.71 0.51
N VAL A 11 21.88 0.23 -0.42
CA VAL A 11 20.88 1.29 -0.38
C VAL A 11 19.94 1.14 -1.57
N VAL A 12 18.64 1.31 -1.31
CA VAL A 12 17.58 1.29 -2.33
C VAL A 12 16.76 2.56 -2.17
N THR A 13 16.62 3.34 -3.24
CA THR A 13 15.74 4.51 -3.23
C THR A 13 14.35 4.08 -3.68
N CYS A 14 13.38 4.15 -2.76
CA CYS A 14 12.02 3.65 -2.97
C CYS A 14 11.00 4.78 -2.98
N LYS A 15 9.85 4.54 -3.62
CA LYS A 15 8.66 5.37 -3.47
C LYS A 15 7.92 5.02 -2.17
N PHE A 16 7.91 5.94 -1.21
CA PHE A 16 7.15 5.79 0.02
C PHE A 16 5.73 6.34 -0.12
N GLY A 17 4.78 5.61 0.44
CA GLY A 17 3.34 5.87 0.44
C GLY A 17 2.88 6.67 1.66
N HIS A 18 1.65 6.47 2.12
CA HIS A 18 1.04 7.18 3.26
C HIS A 18 1.00 8.73 3.19
N VAL A 19 1.44 9.32 2.07
CA VAL A 19 1.49 10.76 1.82
C VAL A 19 0.39 11.28 0.89
N GLY A 20 -0.58 10.42 0.57
CA GLY A 20 -1.57 10.65 -0.48
C GLY A 20 -1.49 9.58 -1.56
N ARG A 21 -2.53 9.45 -2.38
CA ARG A 21 -2.54 8.49 -3.49
C ARG A 21 -1.66 8.98 -4.63
N ASP A 22 -1.79 10.28 -4.90
CA ASP A 22 -1.24 11.00 -6.02
C ASP A 22 0.15 11.58 -5.80
N LYS A 23 0.74 11.33 -4.64
CA LYS A 23 2.07 11.77 -4.30
C LYS A 23 2.86 10.61 -3.74
N TYR A 24 4.18 10.68 -3.83
CA TYR A 24 5.10 9.78 -3.16
C TYR A 24 6.24 10.58 -2.56
N LEU A 25 6.91 9.98 -1.59
CA LEU A 25 8.12 10.53 -0.99
C LEU A 25 9.30 9.63 -1.35
N PRO A 26 10.33 10.13 -2.06
CA PRO A 26 11.54 9.37 -2.30
C PRO A 26 12.37 9.32 -1.01
N LEU A 27 12.70 8.12 -0.53
CA LEU A 27 13.69 7.96 0.53
C LEU A 27 14.63 6.82 0.23
N ASP A 28 15.83 6.95 0.77
CA ASP A 28 16.86 5.94 0.74
C ASP A 28 16.66 4.97 1.90
N LEU A 29 16.47 3.70 1.55
CA LEU A 29 16.29 2.63 2.53
C LEU A 29 17.59 1.81 2.60
N PRO A 30 18.33 1.90 3.73
CA PRO A 30 19.52 1.10 3.95
C PRO A 30 19.12 -0.33 4.35
N ILE A 31 19.64 -1.34 3.64
CA ILE A 31 19.29 -2.75 3.80
C ILE A 31 20.53 -3.61 3.93
N ARG A 32 20.52 -4.51 4.91
CA ARG A 32 21.51 -5.59 4.98
C ARG A 32 21.00 -6.85 4.30
N ALA A 33 21.70 -7.32 3.27
CA ALA A 33 21.31 -8.48 2.47
C ALA A 33 22.53 -9.23 1.94
N THR A 34 22.35 -10.48 1.52
CA THR A 34 23.40 -11.29 0.89
C THR A 34 23.53 -10.98 -0.60
N SER A 35 22.43 -10.59 -1.25
CA SER A 35 22.38 -10.28 -2.67
C SER A 35 21.51 -9.05 -2.96
N LYS A 36 21.74 -8.42 -4.13
CA LYS A 36 20.90 -7.34 -4.67
C LYS A 36 19.42 -7.75 -4.75
N LYS A 37 19.13 -8.99 -5.15
CA LYS A 37 17.76 -9.52 -5.25
C LYS A 37 17.10 -9.60 -3.88
N GLU A 38 17.83 -10.07 -2.87
CA GLU A 38 17.34 -10.10 -1.50
C GLU A 38 17.15 -8.67 -0.93
N ALA A 39 18.04 -7.74 -1.26
CA ALA A 39 17.92 -6.34 -0.87
C ALA A 39 16.62 -5.73 -1.41
N SER A 40 16.35 -5.86 -2.71
CA SER A 40 15.10 -5.39 -3.32
C SER A 40 13.86 -6.07 -2.72
N ALA A 41 13.93 -7.37 -2.44
CA ALA A 41 12.81 -8.10 -1.83
C ALA A 41 12.51 -7.60 -0.41
N LYS A 42 13.55 -7.29 0.39
CA LYS A 42 13.40 -6.66 1.71
C LYS A 42 12.82 -5.25 1.59
N ALA A 43 13.31 -4.45 0.64
CA ALA A 43 12.80 -3.10 0.38
C ALA A 43 11.30 -3.13 0.09
N LYS A 44 10.87 -4.02 -0.81
CA LYS A 44 9.47 -4.18 -1.20
C LYS A 44 8.56 -4.68 -0.08
N LYS A 45 9.10 -5.44 0.88
CA LYS A 45 8.37 -5.90 2.07
C LYS A 45 8.15 -4.81 3.11
N THR A 46 8.90 -3.72 3.07
CA THR A 46 8.68 -2.57 3.95
C THR A 46 7.30 -1.99 3.68
N GLY A 47 6.39 -2.08 4.65
CA GLY A 47 4.96 -1.79 4.45
C GLY A 47 4.63 -0.36 4.04
N VAL A 48 5.59 0.54 4.12
CA VAL A 48 5.46 1.94 3.74
C VAL A 48 5.76 2.19 2.26
N VAL A 49 6.32 1.21 1.54
CA VAL A 49 6.68 1.32 0.12
C VAL A 49 5.45 1.04 -0.75
N LYS A 50 5.29 1.78 -1.86
CA LYS A 50 4.21 1.57 -2.84
C LYS A 50 4.44 0.30 -3.68
N ARG A 51 4.39 -0.87 -3.04
CA ARG A 51 4.70 -2.19 -3.65
C ARG A 51 3.81 -2.61 -4.83
N ASP A 52 2.62 -2.00 -4.93
CA ASP A 52 1.64 -2.26 -5.99
C ASP A 52 1.98 -1.52 -7.29
N HIS A 53 2.92 -0.57 -7.25
CA HIS A 53 3.41 0.13 -8.42
C HIS A 53 4.52 -0.68 -9.08
N PRO A 54 4.54 -0.82 -10.42
CA PRO A 54 5.62 -1.50 -11.12
C PRO A 54 6.97 -0.76 -10.96
N ASP A 55 6.92 0.56 -10.85
CA ASP A 55 8.02 1.52 -10.73
C ASP A 55 8.24 1.99 -9.27
N TRP A 56 7.96 1.12 -8.30
CA TRP A 56 8.16 1.39 -6.87
C TRP A 56 9.62 1.68 -6.49
N CYS A 57 10.57 1.18 -7.28
CA CYS A 57 12.01 1.32 -7.10
C CYS A 57 12.51 2.42 -8.05
N LEU A 58 12.94 3.55 -7.50
CA LEU A 58 13.48 4.67 -8.28
C LEU A 58 14.95 4.41 -8.64
N LYS A 59 15.72 3.93 -7.67
CA LYS A 59 17.13 3.56 -7.84
C LYS A 59 17.33 2.16 -7.28
N GLY A 60 17.88 1.28 -8.12
CA GLY A 60 18.15 -0.10 -7.75
C GLY A 60 19.15 -0.25 -6.58
N PRO A 61 19.23 -1.46 -6.00
CA PRO A 61 20.15 -1.74 -4.89
C PRO A 61 21.60 -1.50 -5.29
N THR A 62 22.21 -0.52 -4.65
CA THR A 62 23.64 -0.20 -4.79
C THR A 62 24.38 -0.64 -3.54
N GLU A 63 25.53 -1.29 -3.72
CA GLU A 63 26.39 -1.72 -2.60
C GLU A 63 27.03 -0.49 -1.98
N ILE A 64 26.99 -0.41 -0.65
CA ILE A 64 27.53 0.70 0.13
C ILE A 64 28.42 0.17 1.25
N THR A 65 29.22 1.06 1.81
CA THR A 65 30.05 0.76 2.97
C THR A 65 29.22 0.70 4.26
N LYS A 66 29.80 0.11 5.31
CA LYS A 66 29.14 0.03 6.63
C LYS A 66 28.93 1.41 7.27
N GLU A 67 29.83 2.35 7.01
CA GLU A 67 29.76 3.72 7.53
C GLU A 67 28.59 4.46 6.91
N GLU A 68 28.50 4.47 5.58
CA GLU A 68 27.38 5.05 4.83
C GLU A 68 26.04 4.42 5.26
N TYR A 69 26.02 3.11 5.50
CA TYR A 69 24.82 2.43 5.99
C TYR A 69 24.36 2.98 7.34
N ASN A 70 25.29 3.22 8.27
CA ASN A 70 24.97 3.77 9.58
C ASN A 70 24.48 5.21 9.49
N GLU A 71 25.10 6.03 8.63
CA GLU A 71 24.67 7.40 8.38
C GLU A 71 23.26 7.45 7.78
N LEU A 72 22.99 6.65 6.74
CA LEU A 72 21.68 6.58 6.11
C LEU A 72 20.63 6.06 7.09
N LYS A 73 20.99 5.12 7.95
CA LYS A 73 20.09 4.63 9.00
C LYS A 73 19.78 5.72 10.02
N ALA A 74 20.77 6.49 10.45
CA ALA A 74 20.58 7.63 11.35
C ALA A 74 19.70 8.72 10.71
N LYS A 75 19.99 9.06 9.44
CA LYS A 75 19.19 10.00 8.64
C LYS A 75 17.74 9.55 8.52
N LEU A 76 17.50 8.26 8.23
CA LEU A 76 16.16 7.70 8.10
C LEU A 76 15.40 7.76 9.43
N VAL A 77 16.02 7.35 10.54
CA VAL A 77 15.39 7.37 11.87
C VAL A 77 15.11 8.80 12.34
N ASN A 78 15.96 9.76 11.97
CA ASN A 78 15.75 11.17 12.27
C ASN A 78 14.74 11.84 11.33
N ASP A 79 14.37 11.22 10.21
CA ASP A 79 13.42 11.81 9.29
C ASP A 79 12.02 11.87 9.95
N PRO A 80 11.37 13.05 10.02
CA PRO A 80 10.04 13.20 10.57
C PRO A 80 9.02 12.23 9.96
N TYR A 81 9.17 11.89 8.68
CA TYR A 81 8.31 10.95 7.99
C TYR A 81 8.40 9.53 8.56
N TRP A 82 9.60 9.07 8.91
CA TRP A 82 9.79 7.71 9.41
C TRP A 82 9.17 7.50 10.79
N ASN A 83 9.21 8.53 11.63
CA ASN A 83 8.65 8.48 12.99
C ASN A 83 7.15 8.71 13.04
N LYS A 84 6.58 9.49 12.11
CA LYS A 84 5.14 9.81 12.10
C LYS A 84 4.39 8.86 11.18
N LYS A 85 3.72 7.87 11.77
CA LYS A 85 2.95 6.83 11.08
C LYS A 85 1.65 7.31 10.40
N THR A 86 1.38 8.61 10.34
CA THR A 86 0.03 9.11 10.03
C THR A 86 0.02 10.09 8.85
N ARG A 87 -0.90 9.85 7.92
CA ARG A 87 -1.24 10.70 6.76
C ARG A 87 -1.59 12.15 7.12
N GLN A 88 -1.95 12.40 8.39
CA GLN A 88 -2.49 13.66 8.90
C GLN A 88 -1.52 14.84 8.89
N ASN A 89 -0.20 14.62 8.73
CA ASN A 89 0.79 15.71 8.81
C ASN A 89 1.72 15.78 7.59
N THR A 90 1.13 15.59 6.40
CA THR A 90 1.80 15.69 5.10
C THR A 90 2.40 17.06 4.83
N ALA A 91 1.92 18.10 5.51
CA ALA A 91 2.47 19.46 5.44
C ALA A 91 3.93 19.53 5.91
N LEU A 92 4.37 18.66 6.85
CA LEU A 92 5.74 18.68 7.39
C LEU A 92 6.82 18.29 6.37
N PHE A 93 6.42 17.66 5.27
CA PHE A 93 7.32 17.20 4.22
C PHE A 93 6.76 17.53 2.83
N ALA A 94 5.97 18.61 2.74
CA ALA A 94 5.41 19.14 1.49
C ALA A 94 6.50 19.35 0.43
N ASP A 95 7.67 19.84 0.83
CA ASP A 95 8.77 20.17 -0.08
C ASP A 95 9.45 18.94 -0.68
N LYS A 96 9.36 17.79 -0.01
CA LYS A 96 9.96 16.52 -0.45
C LYS A 96 8.99 15.67 -1.27
N LEU A 97 7.72 16.08 -1.37
CA LEU A 97 6.67 15.32 -2.03
C LEU A 97 6.76 15.48 -3.55
N ILE A 98 6.71 14.36 -4.26
CA ILE A 98 6.69 14.32 -5.72
C ILE A 98 5.33 13.81 -6.18
N ASP A 99 4.80 14.42 -7.24
CA ASP A 99 3.56 13.96 -7.86
C ASP A 99 3.76 12.61 -8.58
N GLU A 100 2.79 11.72 -8.40
CA GLU A 100 2.80 10.37 -8.96
C GLU A 100 2.15 10.36 -10.36
N PRO A 101 2.92 10.08 -11.43
CA PRO A 101 2.39 10.09 -12.80
C PRO A 101 1.36 8.98 -13.04
N ASN A 102 1.41 7.89 -12.26
CA ASN A 102 0.52 6.73 -12.42
C ASN A 102 -0.95 7.03 -12.05
N TYR A 103 -1.24 8.14 -11.36
CA TYR A 103 -2.62 8.51 -11.03
C TYR A 103 -3.12 9.61 -11.95
N THR A 104 -3.93 9.23 -12.95
CA THR A 104 -4.62 10.22 -13.79
C THR A 104 -5.80 10.85 -13.06
N ASN A 105 -5.90 12.16 -13.14
CA ASN A 105 -6.93 12.96 -12.52
C ASN A 105 -8.23 12.93 -13.36
N ARG A 106 -9.07 11.90 -13.21
CA ARG A 106 -10.42 11.94 -13.80
C ARG A 106 -11.33 12.76 -12.87
N ARG A 107 -11.72 13.97 -13.31
CA ARG A 107 -12.72 14.84 -12.64
C ARG A 107 -12.33 15.28 -11.20
N GLY A 108 -11.05 15.44 -10.90
CA GLY A 108 -10.58 15.82 -9.56
C GLY A 108 -10.52 14.67 -8.55
N ILE A 109 -10.87 13.43 -8.94
CA ILE A 109 -10.83 12.25 -8.07
C ILE A 109 -9.77 11.29 -8.63
N LYS A 110 -8.57 11.33 -8.04
CA LYS A 110 -7.43 10.48 -8.43
C LYS A 110 -7.62 9.06 -7.88
N THR A 111 -8.16 8.15 -8.69
CA THR A 111 -8.35 6.73 -8.35
C THR A 111 -7.58 5.81 -9.29
N ASN A 112 -6.94 4.76 -8.75
CA ASN A 112 -6.34 3.67 -9.52
C ASN A 112 -7.35 2.67 -10.11
N THR A 113 -8.63 2.80 -9.75
CA THR A 113 -9.68 1.98 -10.34
C THR A 113 -9.93 2.44 -11.76
N VAL A 114 -9.49 1.64 -12.72
CA VAL A 114 -9.93 1.70 -14.12
C VAL A 114 -11.44 1.42 -14.12
N THR A 115 -12.24 2.46 -13.95
CA THR A 115 -13.70 2.35 -13.94
C THR A 115 -14.18 2.26 -15.38
N PHE A 116 -14.08 1.06 -15.97
CA PHE A 116 -15.25 0.64 -16.72
C PHE A 116 -16.37 0.62 -15.69
N LYS A 117 -17.30 1.57 -15.75
CA LYS A 117 -18.55 1.43 -15.01
C LYS A 117 -19.14 0.12 -15.51
N LYS A 118 -19.11 -0.94 -14.70
CA LYS A 118 -19.83 -2.17 -15.03
C LYS A 118 -21.28 -1.74 -15.29
N PRO A 119 -21.81 -1.88 -16.51
CA PRO A 119 -23.16 -1.45 -16.79
C PRO A 119 -24.07 -2.23 -15.85
N THR A 120 -24.79 -1.51 -14.99
CA THR A 120 -25.79 -2.12 -14.12
C THR A 120 -27.02 -2.35 -14.98
N THR A 121 -26.95 -3.39 -15.82
CA THR A 121 -28.08 -3.80 -16.66
C THR A 121 -29.27 -4.11 -15.76
N ALA A 122 -30.48 -3.97 -16.32
CA ALA A 122 -31.71 -4.24 -15.59
C ALA A 122 -31.71 -5.66 -14.98
N GLU A 123 -31.10 -6.61 -15.66
CA GLU A 123 -30.92 -8.01 -15.24
C GLU A 123 -30.12 -8.12 -13.94
N ILE A 124 -29.01 -7.40 -13.80
CA ILE A 124 -28.18 -7.41 -12.57
C ILE A 124 -28.97 -6.80 -11.41
N LYS A 125 -29.74 -5.73 -11.66
CA LYS A 125 -30.60 -5.13 -10.63
C LYS A 125 -31.71 -6.08 -10.18
N MET A 126 -32.35 -6.76 -11.13
CA MET A 126 -33.39 -7.76 -10.85
C MET A 126 -32.82 -8.96 -10.06
N PHE A 127 -31.62 -9.43 -10.39
CA PHE A 127 -30.95 -10.50 -9.66
C PHE A 127 -30.72 -10.13 -8.18
N HIS A 128 -30.21 -8.93 -7.92
CA HIS A 128 -30.01 -8.46 -6.54
C HIS A 128 -31.33 -8.26 -5.79
N GLN A 129 -32.39 -7.81 -6.47
CA GLN A 129 -33.71 -7.65 -5.87
C GLN A 129 -34.33 -9.00 -5.49
N LYS A 130 -34.24 -10.01 -6.37
CA LYS A 130 -34.68 -11.38 -6.07
C LYS A 130 -33.95 -11.96 -4.86
N LYS A 131 -32.63 -11.80 -4.81
CA LYS A 131 -31.81 -12.29 -3.68
C LYS A 131 -32.18 -11.60 -2.35
N ARG A 132 -32.53 -10.32 -2.36
CA ARG A 132 -33.02 -9.61 -1.16
C ARG A 132 -34.37 -10.15 -0.71
N LYS A 133 -35.33 -10.30 -1.62
CA LYS A 133 -36.67 -10.85 -1.28
C LYS A 133 -36.60 -12.24 -0.65
N ILE A 134 -35.72 -13.11 -1.13
CA ILE A 134 -35.52 -14.45 -0.53
C ILE A 134 -35.04 -14.30 0.90
N ARG A 135 -34.00 -13.48 1.13
CA ARG A 135 -33.47 -13.24 2.47
C ARG A 135 -34.51 -12.61 3.40
N ASP A 136 -35.26 -11.64 2.92
CA ASP A 136 -36.28 -10.97 3.73
C ASP A 136 -37.38 -11.97 4.15
N LYS A 137 -37.69 -12.95 3.28
CA LYS A 137 -38.62 -14.05 3.59
C LYS A 137 -38.04 -15.04 4.61
N GLU A 138 -36.78 -15.43 4.47
CA GLU A 138 -36.07 -16.28 5.44
C GLU A 138 -36.01 -15.62 6.83
N ILE A 139 -35.75 -14.31 6.87
CA ILE A 139 -35.74 -13.52 8.10
C ILE A 139 -37.14 -13.48 8.72
N GLN A 140 -38.18 -13.28 7.91
CA GLN A 140 -39.55 -13.26 8.39
C GLN A 140 -39.97 -14.62 8.95
N GLU A 141 -39.67 -15.71 8.24
CA GLU A 141 -39.95 -17.08 8.69
C GLU A 141 -39.26 -17.38 10.04
N PHE A 142 -38.02 -16.92 10.23
CA PHE A 142 -37.32 -17.05 11.51
C PHE A 142 -38.01 -16.29 12.66
N TYR A 143 -38.53 -15.08 12.39
CA TYR A 143 -39.27 -14.31 13.40
C TYR A 143 -40.65 -14.92 13.70
N ASP A 144 -41.32 -15.46 12.69
CA ASP A 144 -42.61 -16.13 12.85
C ASP A 144 -42.46 -17.43 13.67
N GLU A 145 -41.43 -18.25 13.38
CA GLU A 145 -41.09 -19.44 14.19
C GLU A 145 -40.74 -19.11 15.65
N ALA A 146 -40.05 -18.00 15.89
CA ALA A 146 -39.71 -17.56 17.25
C ALA A 146 -40.95 -17.12 18.04
N ASN A 147 -41.93 -16.47 17.38
CA ASN A 147 -43.17 -16.04 18.02
C ASN A 147 -44.10 -17.22 18.34
N ASP A 148 -44.13 -18.25 17.49
CA ASP A 148 -44.92 -19.47 17.73
C ASP A 148 -44.39 -20.32 18.90
N TYR A 149 -43.10 -20.19 19.25
CA TYR A 149 -42.49 -20.86 20.41
C TYR A 149 -42.77 -20.17 21.76
N GLU A 150 -43.16 -18.89 21.74
CA GLU A 150 -43.47 -18.10 22.95
C GLU A 150 -44.98 -18.06 23.28
N SER A 151 -45.85 -18.63 22.44
CA SER A 151 -47.30 -18.79 22.65
C SER A 151 -47.69 -20.14 23.24
#